data_AF-A0A1F8SRT4-F1
#
_entry.id   AF-A0A1F8SRT4-F1
#
_cell.length_a   1.000
_cell.length_b   1.000
_cell.length_c   1.000
_cell.angle_alpha   90.00
_cell.angle_beta   90.00
_cell.angle_gamma   90.00
#
_symmetry.space_group_name_H-M   'P 1'
#
loop_
_entity.id
_entity.type
_entity.pdbx_description
1 polymer ?
#
loop_
_entity_poly.entity_id
_entity_poly.type
_entity_poly.pdbx_seq_one_letter_code
_entity_poly.pdbx_strand_id
1 'polypeptide(L)' 'MNRTFNFLLGAFIGGLVGATVAILLTPDSGEAIRSQMKMRADHIRADVMEAAAERRAELEHQLAALRAPKKT' A
#
# COMPACT_ATOMS: atom_id res chain seq x y z
N MET A 1 15.78 48.45 -21.05
CA MET A 1 14.50 47.87 -20.57
C MET A 1 14.23 46.46 -21.12
N ASN A 2 14.74 46.11 -22.30
CA ASN A 2 14.73 44.77 -22.90
C ASN A 2 15.44 43.68 -22.07
N ARG A 3 16.54 44.00 -21.38
CA ARG A 3 17.33 43.01 -20.64
C ARG A 3 16.61 42.45 -19.40
N THR A 4 15.94 43.31 -18.65
CA THR A 4 15.12 42.93 -17.50
C THR A 4 13.88 42.16 -17.93
N PHE A 5 13.26 42.55 -19.05
CA PHE A 5 12.13 41.82 -19.63
C PHE A 5 12.51 40.41 -20.08
N ASN A 6 13.64 40.24 -20.78
CA ASN A 6 14.11 38.92 -21.19
C ASN A 6 14.47 38.04 -19.99
N PHE A 7 15.00 38.63 -18.92
CA PHE A 7 15.24 37.91 -17.66
C PHE A 7 13.94 37.42 -17.02
N LEU A 8 12.92 38.28 -16.92
CA LEU A 8 11.62 37.93 -16.37
C LEU A 8 10.93 36.84 -17.20
N LEU A 9 11.03 36.92 -18.53
CA LEU A 9 10.51 35.89 -19.43
C LEU A 9 11.22 34.55 -19.22
N GLY A 10 12.55 34.56 -19.08
CA GLY A 10 13.32 33.37 -18.76
C GLY A 10 12.97 32.77 -17.39
N ALA A 11 12.81 33.61 -16.37
CA ALA A 11 12.39 33.18 -15.03
C ALA A 11 10.98 32.60 -15.03
N PHE A 12 10.06 33.16 -15.81
CA PHE A 12 8.70 32.65 -15.95
C PHE A 12 8.69 31.27 -16.61
N ILE A 13 9.40 31.12 -17.73
CA ILE A 13 9.50 29.83 -18.44
C ILE A 13 10.21 28.79 -17.55
N GLY A 14 11.33 29.17 -16.93
CA GLY A 14 12.07 28.30 -16.02
C GLY A 14 11.24 27.89 -14.79
N GLY A 15 10.46 28.82 -14.24
CA GLY A 15 9.54 28.54 -13.14
C GLY A 15 8.41 27.59 -13.54
N LEU A 16 7.85 27.74 -14.75
CA LEU A 16 6.83 26.84 -15.28
C LEU A 16 7.37 25.41 -15.46
N VAL A 17 8.56 25.28 -16.04
CA VAL A 17 9.25 23.99 -16.22
C VAL A 17 9.62 23.38 -14.87
N GLY A 18 10.16 24.18 -13.95
CA GLY A 18 10.49 23.73 -12.60
C GLY A 18 9.27 23.26 -11.81
N ALA A 19 8.14 23.96 -11.92
CA ALA A 19 6.89 23.59 -11.26
C ALA A 19 6.31 22.28 -11.80
N THR A 20 6.35 22.07 -13.11
CA THR A 20 5.89 20.83 -13.74
C THR A 20 6.75 19.64 -13.33
N VAL A 21 8.08 19.79 -13.31
CA VAL A 21 8.99 18.75 -12.79
C VAL A 21 8.73 18.48 -11.31
N ALA A 22 8.56 19.53 -10.50
CA ALA A 22 8.25 19.38 -9.09
C ALA A 22 6.97 18.56 -8.91
N ILE A 23 5.86 18.89 -9.59
CA ILE A 23 4.59 18.15 -9.46
C ILE A 23 4.74 16.68 -9.88
N LEU A 24 5.45 16.41 -10.97
CA LEU A 24 5.62 15.04 -11.48
C LEU A 24 6.56 14.18 -10.62
N LEU A 25 7.55 14.82 -10.00
CA LEU A 25 8.59 14.14 -9.23
C LEU A 25 8.39 14.26 -7.72
N THR A 26 7.37 15.01 -7.27
CA THR A 26 7.02 15.10 -5.86
C THR A 26 6.61 13.70 -5.41
N PRO A 27 7.30 13.12 -4.41
CA PRO A 27 6.89 11.83 -3.88
C PRO A 27 5.47 11.93 -3.33
N ASP A 28 4.72 10.83 -3.38
CA ASP A 28 3.41 10.74 -2.75
C ASP A 28 3.43 11.33 -1.34
N SER A 29 2.33 11.97 -0.94
CA SER A 29 2.22 12.50 0.42
C SER A 29 2.50 11.39 1.44
N GLY A 30 3.25 11.71 2.50
CA GLY A 30 3.56 10.71 3.53
C GLY A 30 2.32 10.06 4.14
N GLU A 31 1.18 10.77 4.15
CA GLU A 31 -0.13 10.24 4.54
C GLU A 31 -0.61 9.12 3.60
N ALA A 32 -0.49 9.29 2.28
CA ALA A 32 -0.85 8.28 1.30
C ALA A 32 -0.01 7.01 1.45
N ILE A 33 1.30 7.13 1.68
CA ILE A 33 2.17 5.98 1.94
C ILE A 33 1.76 5.25 3.22
N ARG A 34 1.49 6.00 4.31
CA ARG A 34 1.04 5.41 5.58
C ARG A 34 -0.29 4.69 5.45
N SER A 35 -1.23 5.28 4.70
CA SER A 35 -2.52 4.68 4.38
C SER A 35 -2.35 3.38 3.60
N GLN A 36 -1.53 3.38 2.55
CA GLN A 36 -1.24 2.18 1.76
C GLN A 36 -0.59 1.07 2.59
N MET A 37 0.37 1.41 3.46
CA MET A 37 0.99 0.45 4.38
C MET A 37 -0.02 -0.15 5.36
N LYS A 38 -0.89 0.69 5.94
CA LYS A 38 -1.95 0.23 6.85
C LYS A 38 -2.90 -0.73 6.14
N MET A 39 -3.40 -0.36 4.96
CA MET A 39 -4.28 -1.24 4.18
C MET A 39 -3.62 -2.58 3.87
N ARG A 40 -2.35 -2.58 3.45
CA ARG A 40 -1.61 -3.83 3.20
C ARG A 40 -1.45 -4.68 4.47
N ALA A 41 -1.14 -4.05 5.60
CA ALA A 41 -1.02 -4.76 6.87
C ALA A 41 -2.36 -5.38 7.31
N ASP A 42 -3.46 -4.63 7.13
CA ASP A 42 -4.81 -5.10 7.46
C ASP A 42 -5.22 -6.28 6.56
N HIS A 43 -4.90 -6.23 5.26
CA HIS A 43 -5.12 -7.36 4.34
C HIS A 43 -4.35 -8.61 4.76
N ILE A 44 -3.04 -8.49 5.00
CA ILE A 44 -2.22 -9.62 5.43
C ILE A 44 -2.76 -10.23 6.72
N ARG A 45 -3.21 -9.39 7.66
CA ARG A 45 -3.80 -9.87 8.92
C ARG A 45 -5.10 -10.64 8.67
N ALA A 46 -5.96 -10.15 7.78
CA ALA A 46 -7.21 -10.83 7.43
C ALA A 46 -6.92 -12.20 6.82
N ASP A 47 -6.03 -12.26 5.83
CA ASP A 47 -5.65 -13.51 5.15
C ASP A 47 -5.08 -14.55 6.13
N VAL A 48 -4.22 -14.11 7.06
CA VAL A 48 -3.65 -15.01 8.09
C VAL A 48 -4.73 -15.53 9.04
N MET A 49 -5.68 -14.69 9.46
CA MET A 49 -6.76 -15.10 10.36
C MET A 49 -7.70 -16.09 9.67
N GLU A 50 -8.01 -15.86 8.40
CA GLU A 50 -8.84 -16.76 7.60
C GLU A 50 -8.15 -18.12 7.40
N ALA A 51 -6.88 -18.12 6.99
CA ALA A 51 -6.10 -19.35 6.86
C ALA A 51 -5.97 -20.09 8.19
N ALA A 52 -5.79 -19.38 9.31
CA ALA A 52 -5.73 -19.99 10.64
C ALA A 52 -7.07 -20.62 11.05
N ALA A 53 -8.19 -19.97 10.74
CA ALA A 53 -9.53 -20.49 11.01
C ALA A 53 -9.81 -21.77 10.20
N GLU A 54 -9.45 -21.77 8.91
CA GLU A 54 -9.62 -22.94 8.03
C GLU A 54 -8.77 -24.12 8.52
N ARG A 55 -7.49 -23.91 8.83
CA ARG A 55 -6.61 -24.94 9.37
C ARG A 55 -7.10 -25.49 10.70
N ARG A 56 -7.63 -24.63 11.55
CA ARG A 56 -8.20 -25.06 12.83
C ARG A 56 -9.42 -25.97 12.62
N ALA A 57 -10.32 -25.60 11.71
CA ALA A 57 -11.48 -26.42 11.38
C ALA A 57 -11.06 -27.80 10.81
N GLU A 58 -10.05 -27.82 9.94
CA GLU A 58 -9.49 -29.06 9.39
C GLU A 58 -8.92 -29.97 10.49
N LEU A 59 -8.13 -29.42 11.42
CA LEU A 59 -7.55 -30.15 12.54
C LEU A 59 -8.61 -30.66 13.52
N GLU A 60 -9.65 -29.86 13.81
CA GLU A 60 -10.78 -30.29 14.64
C GLU A 60 -11.51 -31.48 13.99
N HIS A 61 -11.67 -31.48 12.67
CA HIS A 61 -12.28 -32.59 11.95
C HIS A 61 -11.41 -33.86 11.99
N GLN A 62 -10.10 -33.73 11.77
CA GLN A 62 -9.16 -34.85 11.88
C GLN A 62 -9.13 -35.43 13.30
N LEU A 63 -9.15 -34.57 14.32
CA LEU A 63 -9.17 -34.99 15.72
C LEU A 63 -10.46 -35.75 16.06
N ALA A 64 -11.61 -35.32 15.53
CA ALA A 64 -12.87 -36.04 15.69
C ALA A 64 -12.82 -37.43 15.02
N ALA A 65 -12.23 -37.53 13.82
CA ALA A 65 -12.06 -38.80 13.12
C ALA A 65 -11.16 -39.77 13.89
N LEU A 66 -10.07 -39.28 14.49
CA LEU A 66 -9.17 -40.08 15.32
C LEU A 66 -9.78 -40.51 16.66
N ARG A 67 -10.70 -39.71 17.21
CA ARG A 67 -11.43 -40.01 18.45
C ARG A 67 -12.62 -40.93 18.26
N ALA A 68 -13.05 -41.19 17.03
CA ALA A 68 -14.13 -42.13 16.78
C ALA A 68 -13.70 -43.54 17.21
N PRO A 69 -14.50 -44.24 18.04
CA PRO A 69 -14.14 -45.56 18.53
C PRO A 69 -13.99 -46.53 17.36
N LYS A 70 -12.84 -47.20 17.28
CA LYS A 70 -12.60 -48.31 16.35
C LYS A 70 -13.62 -49.39 16.66
N LYS A 71 -14.62 -49.55 15.79
CA LYS A 71 -15.63 -50.60 15.89
C LYS A 71 -14.92 -51.94 15.66
N THR A 72 -14.55 -52.61 16.75
CA THR A 72 -14.15 -54.03 16.78
C THR A 72 -15.36 -54.91 16.54
#